data_AF-A0AAE0GLQ3-F1
#
_entry.id   AF-A0AAE0GLQ3-F1
#
_cell.length_a   1.000
_cell.length_b   1.000
_cell.length_c   1.000
_cell.angle_alpha   90.00
_cell.angle_beta   90.00
_cell.angle_gamma   90.00
#
_symmetry.space_group_name_H-M   'P 1'
#
loop_
_entity.id
_entity.type
_entity.pdbx_description
1 polymer ?
#
loop_
_entity_poly.entity_id
_entity_poly.type
_entity_poly.pdbx_seq_one_letter_code
_entity_poly.pdbx_strand_id
1 'polypeptide(L)'
;DADTILLENLDHLFFVESEFAAAPETFPPDNFNSGVMVLTPSQEQFEGLLRFNAERGSEEGGDQGVLNAYFNQWYNVSADDQKCGRLPWRYNVNAVNHKTYTTLSKMRSQPPPAVVHFVANLKPWVMYVMHASGQQIPEEAMSQLEVHMLWRSAFHFMKELGGT
;
A
#
# COMPACT_ATOMS: atom_id res chain seq x y z
N ASP A 1 -0.48 0.67 -6.08
CA ASP A 1 0.39 1.77 -6.54
C ASP A 1 1.76 1.31 -6.98
N ALA A 2 2.39 2.11 -7.86
CA ALA A 2 3.69 1.80 -8.48
C ALA A 2 4.88 1.99 -7.52
N ASP A 3 4.66 2.68 -6.40
CA ASP A 3 5.59 2.92 -5.31
C ASP A 3 5.36 1.95 -4.15
N THR A 4 5.03 0.70 -4.49
CA THR A 4 5.02 -0.43 -3.56
C THR A 4 6.15 -1.40 -3.90
N ILE A 5 6.59 -2.17 -2.89
CA ILE A 5 7.48 -3.32 -3.08
C ILE A 5 6.94 -4.53 -2.35
N LEU A 6 6.88 -5.67 -3.07
CA LEU A 6 6.51 -6.96 -2.51
C LEU A 6 7.74 -7.60 -1.84
N LEU A 7 7.54 -8.08 -0.61
CA LEU A 7 8.54 -8.80 0.17
C LEU A 7 8.23 -10.30 0.29
N GLU A 8 7.04 -10.71 -0.14
CA GLU A 8 6.61 -12.11 -0.21
C GLU A 8 5.67 -12.35 -1.40
N ASN A 9 5.46 -13.62 -1.75
CA ASN A 9 4.43 -14.01 -2.70
C ASN A 9 3.03 -13.71 -2.12
N LEU A 10 2.15 -13.16 -2.96
CA LEU A 10 0.81 -12.73 -2.58
C LEU A 10 -0.30 -13.52 -3.28
N ASP A 11 0.02 -14.68 -3.87
CA ASP A 11 -0.95 -15.43 -4.67
C ASP A 11 -2.17 -15.86 -3.84
N HIS A 12 -1.99 -16.01 -2.53
CA HIS A 12 -3.09 -16.32 -1.62
C HIS A 12 -4.16 -15.21 -1.54
N LEU A 13 -3.83 -13.97 -1.90
CA LEU A 13 -4.80 -12.87 -1.93
C LEU A 13 -5.84 -13.05 -3.04
N PHE A 14 -5.56 -13.84 -4.08
CA PHE A 14 -6.54 -14.15 -5.13
C PHE A 14 -7.66 -15.09 -4.66
N PHE A 15 -7.56 -15.67 -3.46
CA PHE A 15 -8.62 -16.50 -2.87
C PHE A 15 -9.48 -15.73 -1.85
N VAL A 16 -9.29 -14.42 -1.71
CA VAL A 16 -10.18 -13.58 -0.90
C VAL A 16 -11.55 -13.53 -1.59
N GLU A 17 -12.60 -13.93 -0.86
CA GLU A 17 -13.98 -14.02 -1.39
C GLU A 17 -14.68 -12.65 -1.50
N SER A 18 -14.19 -11.64 -0.77
CA SER A 18 -14.78 -10.30 -0.79
C SER A 18 -14.59 -9.64 -2.16
N GLU A 19 -15.63 -8.95 -2.66
CA GLU A 19 -15.58 -8.21 -3.93
C GLU A 19 -14.56 -7.06 -3.91
N PHE A 20 -14.27 -6.53 -2.72
CA PHE A 20 -13.31 -5.46 -2.50
C PHE A 20 -12.61 -5.68 -1.16
N ALA A 21 -11.29 -5.85 -1.21
CA ALA A 21 -10.47 -5.94 -0.01
C ALA A 21 -9.24 -5.03 -0.09
N ALA A 22 -8.89 -4.43 1.04
CA ALA A 22 -7.75 -3.54 1.17
C ALA A 22 -7.25 -3.58 2.62
N ALA A 23 -6.01 -3.15 2.83
CA ALA A 23 -5.46 -3.00 4.18
C ALA A 23 -5.82 -1.62 4.75
N PRO A 24 -5.92 -1.49 6.08
CA PRO A 24 -6.24 -0.22 6.72
C PRO A 24 -5.18 0.85 6.44
N GLU A 25 -5.62 2.11 6.36
CA GLU A 25 -4.73 3.25 6.48
C GLU A 25 -4.11 3.29 7.89
N THR A 26 -2.92 3.88 8.00
CA THR A 26 -2.24 4.07 9.29
C THR A 26 -3.12 4.89 10.23
N PHE A 27 -3.72 5.96 9.72
CA PHE A 27 -4.65 6.80 10.46
C PHE A 27 -5.50 7.68 9.52
N PRO A 28 -6.83 7.74 9.68
CA PRO A 28 -7.63 6.90 10.59
C PRO A 28 -7.75 5.46 10.05
N PRO A 29 -7.67 4.43 10.92
CA PRO A 29 -7.70 3.02 10.51
C PRO A 29 -9.09 2.53 10.09
N ASP A 30 -10.11 3.36 10.30
CA ASP A 30 -11.48 3.15 9.83
C ASP A 30 -11.58 3.31 8.30
N ASN A 31 -10.57 3.94 7.68
CA ASN A 31 -10.39 4.00 6.23
C ASN A 31 -9.37 2.94 5.80
N PHE A 32 -9.49 2.50 4.55
CA PHE A 32 -8.45 1.70 3.89
C PHE A 32 -7.49 2.58 3.10
N ASN A 33 -6.26 2.08 2.93
CA ASN A 33 -5.30 2.67 2.00
C ASN A 33 -5.47 2.04 0.61
N SER A 34 -5.69 2.86 -0.43
CA SER A 34 -5.98 2.38 -1.79
C SER A 34 -4.75 1.88 -2.55
N GLY A 35 -3.55 1.99 -1.97
CA GLY A 35 -2.31 1.57 -2.65
C GLY A 35 -2.17 0.08 -2.90
N VAL A 36 -2.90 -0.77 -2.16
CA VAL A 36 -2.99 -2.22 -2.41
C VAL A 36 -4.42 -2.65 -2.21
N MET A 37 -5.03 -3.18 -3.27
CA MET A 37 -6.43 -3.62 -3.28
C MET A 37 -6.54 -4.97 -3.98
N VAL A 38 -7.43 -5.82 -3.47
CA VAL A 38 -7.95 -7.00 -4.15
C VAL A 38 -9.35 -6.64 -4.61
N LEU A 39 -9.63 -6.80 -5.90
CA LEU A 39 -10.91 -6.45 -6.49
C LEU A 39 -11.32 -7.48 -7.54
N THR A 40 -12.62 -7.66 -7.68
CA THR A 40 -13.21 -8.39 -8.80
C THR A 40 -13.59 -7.39 -9.90
N PRO A 41 -12.99 -7.48 -11.11
CA PRO A 41 -13.38 -6.60 -12.22
C PRO A 41 -14.87 -6.72 -12.52
N SER A 42 -15.57 -5.58 -12.53
CA SER A 42 -17.01 -5.51 -12.81
C SER A 42 -17.32 -4.22 -13.54
N GLN A 43 -17.99 -4.34 -14.70
CA GLN A 43 -18.44 -3.19 -15.48
C GLN A 43 -19.42 -2.34 -14.67
N GLU A 44 -20.32 -2.97 -13.92
CA GLU A 44 -21.30 -2.29 -13.08
C GLU A 44 -20.61 -1.47 -11.98
N GLN A 45 -19.62 -2.05 -11.30
CA GLN A 45 -18.84 -1.36 -10.27
C GLN A 45 -18.04 -0.19 -10.86
N PHE A 46 -17.43 -0.39 -12.02
CA PHE A 46 -16.68 0.64 -12.72
C PHE A 46 -17.57 1.84 -13.08
N GLU A 47 -18.71 1.61 -13.72
CA GLU A 47 -19.65 2.67 -14.07
C GLU A 47 -20.29 3.33 -12.84
N GLY A 48 -20.57 2.55 -11.80
CA GLY A 48 -21.04 3.04 -10.51
C GLY A 48 -20.06 4.01 -9.87
N LEU A 49 -18.78 3.64 -9.81
CA LEU A 49 -17.70 4.47 -9.28
C LEU A 49 -17.53 5.77 -10.09
N LEU A 50 -17.61 5.69 -11.42
CA LEU A 50 -17.53 6.88 -12.28
C LEU A 50 -18.69 7.85 -12.03
N ARG A 51 -19.93 7.35 -11.94
CA ARG A 51 -21.10 8.19 -11.63
C ARG A 51 -20.96 8.82 -10.24
N PHE A 52 -20.58 8.02 -9.24
CA PHE A 52 -20.35 8.50 -7.88
C PHE A 52 -19.31 9.62 -7.81
N ASN A 53 -18.17 9.43 -8.50
CA ASN A 53 -17.11 10.44 -8.55
C ASN A 53 -17.56 11.71 -9.29
N ALA A 54 -18.35 11.60 -10.35
CA ALA A 54 -18.88 12.76 -11.07
C ALA A 54 -19.86 13.59 -10.22
N GLU A 55 -20.63 12.94 -9.34
CA GLU A 55 -21.61 13.60 -8.47
C GLU A 55 -21.00 14.20 -7.21
N ARG A 56 -20.04 13.52 -6.58
CA ARG A 56 -19.49 13.91 -5.27
C ARG A 56 -18.06 14.45 -5.30
N GLY A 57 -17.28 14.07 -6.31
CA GLY A 57 -15.85 14.34 -6.36
C GLY A 57 -15.06 13.59 -5.26
N SER A 58 -13.81 14.01 -5.06
CA SER A 58 -12.95 13.53 -3.98
C SER A 58 -12.77 14.63 -2.94
N GLU A 59 -13.15 14.39 -1.70
CA GLU A 59 -12.93 15.34 -0.59
C GLU A 59 -11.42 15.56 -0.33
N GLU A 60 -10.59 14.54 -0.57
CA GLU A 60 -9.13 14.57 -0.38
C GLU A 60 -8.34 14.71 -1.70
N GLY A 61 -9.02 14.89 -2.83
CA GLY A 61 -8.41 15.14 -4.14
C GLY A 61 -7.75 13.93 -4.84
N GLY A 62 -7.67 12.77 -4.19
CA GLY A 62 -7.12 11.52 -4.73
C GLY A 62 -8.14 10.40 -4.88
N ASP A 63 -7.69 9.25 -5.38
CA ASP A 63 -8.49 8.03 -5.52
C ASP A 63 -8.93 7.46 -4.16
N GLN A 64 -8.05 7.51 -3.14
CA GLN A 64 -8.33 6.98 -1.80
C GLN A 64 -9.63 7.54 -1.20
N GLY A 65 -9.85 8.85 -1.31
CA GLY A 65 -11.05 9.51 -0.79
C GLY A 65 -12.33 9.06 -1.50
N VAL A 66 -12.28 8.98 -2.84
CA VAL A 66 -13.41 8.51 -3.66
C VAL A 66 -13.73 7.06 -3.34
N LEU A 67 -12.70 6.20 -3.28
CA LEU A 67 -12.85 4.78 -3.03
C LEU A 67 -13.41 4.52 -1.62
N ASN A 68 -12.89 5.18 -0.58
CA ASN A 68 -13.43 5.03 0.78
C ASN A 68 -14.89 5.49 0.88
N ALA A 69 -15.25 6.57 0.19
CA ALA A 69 -16.63 7.06 0.16
C ALA A 69 -17.58 6.14 -0.61
N TYR A 70 -17.09 5.51 -1.69
CA TYR A 70 -17.86 4.55 -2.49
C TYR A 70 -18.02 3.21 -1.77
N PHE A 71 -16.93 2.64 -1.23
CA PHE A 71 -16.91 1.40 -0.46
C PHE A 71 -17.09 1.66 1.06
N ASN A 72 -18.04 2.53 1.42
CA ASN A 72 -18.21 3.03 2.79
C ASN A 72 -18.61 1.98 3.86
N GLN A 73 -18.92 0.75 3.45
CA GLN A 73 -19.20 -0.35 4.36
C GLN A 73 -17.95 -1.15 4.73
N TRP A 74 -16.81 -0.94 4.06
CA TRP A 74 -15.59 -1.75 4.22
C TRP A 74 -15.19 -1.99 5.69
N TYR A 75 -15.25 -0.96 6.53
CA TYR A 75 -14.91 -1.07 7.95
C TYR A 75 -16.01 -1.73 8.81
N ASN A 76 -17.27 -1.58 8.42
CA ASN A 76 -18.43 -1.97 9.23
C ASN A 76 -18.90 -3.41 9.01
N VAL A 77 -18.42 -4.09 7.96
CA VAL A 77 -18.73 -5.52 7.74
C VAL A 77 -18.17 -6.34 8.91
N SER A 78 -18.91 -7.32 9.45
CA SER A 78 -18.42 -8.13 10.56
C SER A 78 -17.23 -9.01 10.14
N ALA A 79 -16.30 -9.29 11.05
CA ALA A 79 -15.08 -10.06 10.73
C ALA A 79 -15.34 -11.54 10.35
N ASP A 80 -16.51 -12.07 10.72
CA ASP A 80 -16.98 -13.42 10.38
C ASP A 80 -17.84 -13.46 9.09
N ASP A 81 -18.13 -12.30 8.50
CA ASP A 81 -18.84 -12.22 7.21
C ASP A 81 -17.85 -12.40 6.05
N GLN A 82 -18.18 -13.26 5.07
CA GLN A 82 -17.38 -13.49 3.87
C GLN A 82 -17.13 -12.22 3.04
N LYS A 83 -18.00 -11.21 3.19
CA LYS A 83 -17.83 -9.89 2.56
C LYS A 83 -16.75 -9.03 3.22
N CYS A 84 -16.24 -9.42 4.39
CA CYS A 84 -15.22 -8.66 5.10
C CYS A 84 -13.93 -8.57 4.28
N GLY A 85 -13.70 -7.39 3.69
CA GLY A 85 -12.53 -7.09 2.88
C GLY A 85 -11.36 -6.47 3.65
N ARG A 86 -11.31 -6.60 4.99
CA ARG A 86 -10.23 -6.00 5.79
C ARG A 86 -8.99 -6.89 5.74
N LEU A 87 -8.06 -6.57 4.85
CA LEU A 87 -6.76 -7.22 4.79
C LEU A 87 -5.92 -6.82 6.02
N PRO A 88 -5.11 -7.74 6.55
CA PRO A 88 -4.08 -7.40 7.55
C PRO A 88 -3.18 -6.24 7.10
N TRP A 89 -2.82 -5.36 8.04
CA TRP A 89 -1.93 -4.20 7.82
C TRP A 89 -0.64 -4.53 7.07
N ARG A 90 -0.10 -5.74 7.25
CA ARG A 90 1.15 -6.20 6.60
C ARG A 90 1.11 -6.17 5.07
N TYR A 91 -0.08 -6.15 4.46
CA TYR A 91 -0.26 -6.11 3.02
C TYR A 91 -0.22 -4.70 2.42
N ASN A 92 -0.07 -3.65 3.25
CA ASN A 92 0.11 -2.28 2.77
C ASN A 92 0.82 -1.42 3.83
N VAL A 93 2.08 -1.76 4.14
CA VAL A 93 2.82 -1.12 5.22
C VAL A 93 3.44 0.19 4.78
N ASN A 94 3.06 1.32 5.39
CA ASN A 94 3.70 2.60 5.10
C ASN A 94 5.20 2.55 5.47
N ALA A 95 6.06 2.87 4.50
CA ALA A 95 7.52 2.83 4.63
C ALA A 95 8.02 3.63 5.84
N VAL A 96 7.38 4.77 6.17
CA VAL A 96 7.75 5.61 7.32
C VAL A 96 7.66 4.85 8.65
N ASN A 97 6.77 3.85 8.72
CA ASN A 97 6.53 3.04 9.89
C ASN A 97 7.34 1.73 9.90
N HIS A 98 8.11 1.43 8.83
CA HIS A 98 8.89 0.20 8.73
C HIS A 98 9.78 -0.03 9.95
N LYS A 99 10.55 0.99 10.35
CA LYS A 99 11.42 0.92 11.53
C LYS A 99 10.65 0.63 12.82
N THR A 100 9.44 1.17 12.96
CA THR A 100 8.58 0.90 14.12
C THR A 100 8.19 -0.58 14.17
N TYR A 101 7.88 -1.19 13.03
CA TYR A 101 7.52 -2.61 12.96
C TYR A 101 8.71 -3.54 13.21
N THR A 102 9.91 -3.19 12.76
CA THR A 102 11.10 -4.03 12.93
C THR A 102 11.73 -3.89 14.32
N THR A 103 11.51 -2.77 15.03
CA THR A 103 12.16 -2.51 16.32
C THR A 103 11.26 -2.76 17.53
N LEU A 104 9.94 -2.54 17.43
CA LEU A 104 9.04 -2.78 18.55
C LEU A 104 8.84 -4.28 18.79
N SER A 105 9.13 -4.75 20.00
CA SER A 105 9.02 -6.17 20.39
C SER A 105 7.64 -6.78 20.08
N LYS A 106 6.56 -6.03 20.36
CA LYS A 106 5.18 -6.44 20.05
C LYS A 106 4.95 -6.63 18.55
N MET A 107 5.57 -5.81 17.70
CA MET A 107 5.43 -5.93 16.25
C MET A 107 6.32 -7.04 15.69
N ARG A 108 7.49 -7.29 16.30
CA ARG A 108 8.35 -8.42 15.96
C ARG A 108 7.72 -9.79 16.23
N SER A 109 6.74 -9.86 17.14
CA SER A 109 5.98 -11.10 17.36
C SER A 109 4.80 -11.26 16.39
N GLN A 110 4.51 -10.25 15.56
CA GLN A 110 3.53 -10.35 14.49
C GLN A 110 4.20 -10.86 13.21
N PRO A 111 3.42 -11.42 12.27
CA PRO A 111 3.92 -11.70 10.94
C PRO A 111 4.53 -10.42 10.30
N PRO A 112 5.69 -10.49 9.62
CA PRO A 112 6.42 -9.32 9.08
C PRO A 112 5.67 -8.55 7.96
N PRO A 113 6.14 -7.40 7.48
CA PRO A 113 5.57 -6.78 6.27
C PRO A 113 5.60 -7.71 5.05
N ALA A 114 4.50 -7.77 4.31
CA ALA A 114 4.37 -8.45 3.02
C ALA A 114 4.57 -7.49 1.85
N VAL A 115 4.07 -6.26 2.03
CA VAL A 115 4.20 -5.16 1.08
C VAL A 115 4.60 -3.91 1.85
N VAL A 116 5.58 -3.19 1.32
CA VAL A 116 5.93 -1.85 1.80
C VAL A 116 5.51 -0.82 0.76
N HIS A 117 4.85 0.24 1.20
CA HIS A 117 4.29 1.31 0.40
C HIS A 117 4.98 2.65 0.73
N PHE A 118 5.62 3.26 -0.25
CA PHE A 118 6.34 4.54 -0.13
C PHE A 118 5.39 5.74 -0.31
N VAL A 119 4.37 5.85 0.54
CA VAL A 119 3.29 6.86 0.46
C VAL A 119 3.82 8.30 0.44
N ALA A 120 4.85 8.59 1.24
CA ALA A 120 5.41 9.94 1.41
C ALA A 120 5.99 10.52 0.11
N ASN A 121 6.27 11.83 0.14
CA ASN A 121 6.82 12.57 -1.01
C ASN A 121 8.16 12.01 -1.51
N LEU A 122 8.96 11.41 -0.62
CA LEU A 122 10.24 10.84 -0.99
C LEU A 122 10.08 9.44 -1.57
N LYS A 123 9.79 9.38 -2.86
CA LYS A 123 9.69 8.13 -3.61
C LYS A 123 11.05 7.43 -3.72
N PRO A 124 11.09 6.09 -3.86
CA PRO A 124 12.35 5.35 -3.78
C PRO A 124 13.31 5.63 -4.94
N TRP A 125 12.80 5.97 -6.13
CA TRP A 125 13.63 6.43 -7.24
C TRP A 125 14.24 7.82 -7.01
N VAL A 126 13.62 8.67 -6.19
CA VAL A 126 14.20 9.98 -5.83
C VAL A 126 15.40 9.75 -4.90
N MET A 127 15.23 8.95 -3.84
CA MET A 127 16.35 8.63 -2.95
C MET A 127 17.49 7.92 -3.70
N TYR A 128 17.17 7.07 -4.68
CA TYR A 128 18.17 6.45 -5.56
C TYR A 128 19.03 7.50 -6.30
N VAL A 129 18.40 8.50 -6.90
CA VAL A 129 19.10 9.59 -7.61
C VAL A 129 19.93 10.45 -6.64
N MET A 130 19.40 10.75 -5.46
CA MET A 130 20.14 11.51 -4.42
C MET A 130 21.41 10.76 -4.00
N HIS A 131 21.31 9.46 -3.73
CA HIS A 131 22.46 8.64 -3.38
C HIS A 131 23.48 8.55 -4.53
N ALA A 132 23.02 8.43 -5.77
CA ALA A 132 23.91 8.35 -6.94
C ALA A 132 24.66 9.67 -7.22
N SER A 133 24.06 10.81 -6.85
CA SER A 133 24.63 12.15 -7.04
C SER A 133 25.43 12.66 -5.84
N GLY A 134 25.54 11.86 -4.76
CA GLY A 134 26.22 12.27 -3.53
C GLY A 134 25.46 13.31 -2.71
N GLN A 135 24.17 13.52 -2.99
CA GLN A 135 23.31 14.37 -2.18
C GLN A 135 23.03 13.73 -0.82
N GLN A 136 22.98 14.55 0.22
CA GLN A 136 22.64 14.08 1.56
C GLN A 136 21.19 13.62 1.63
N ILE A 137 20.96 12.44 2.21
CA ILE A 137 19.62 11.92 2.47
C ILE A 137 18.99 12.72 3.62
N PRO A 138 17.74 13.19 3.49
CA PRO A 138 17.03 13.89 4.57
C PRO A 138 16.94 13.01 5.83
N GLU A 139 17.10 13.61 7.02
CA GLU A 139 17.08 12.87 8.29
C GLU A 139 15.74 12.12 8.50
N GLU A 140 14.64 12.74 8.11
CA GLU A 140 13.29 12.17 8.11
C GLU A 140 13.14 10.90 7.25
N ALA A 141 14.02 10.70 6.27
CA ALA A 141 14.04 9.52 5.43
C ALA A 141 14.92 8.38 5.99
N MET A 142 15.69 8.65 7.04
CA MET A 142 16.59 7.64 7.64
C MET A 142 15.83 6.47 8.26
N SER A 143 14.59 6.68 8.71
CA SER A 143 13.71 5.59 9.18
C SER A 143 13.33 4.61 8.07
N GLN A 144 13.43 5.03 6.81
CA GLN A 144 13.05 4.28 5.62
C GLN A 144 14.26 3.70 4.88
N LEU A 145 15.48 3.97 5.35
CA LEU A 145 16.72 3.64 4.62
C LEU A 145 16.82 2.15 4.27
N GLU A 146 16.44 1.27 5.19
CA GLU A 146 16.46 -0.19 4.99
C GLU A 146 15.58 -0.61 3.80
N VAL A 147 14.33 -0.14 3.76
CA VAL A 147 13.39 -0.47 2.67
C VAL A 147 13.75 0.22 1.35
N HIS A 148 14.36 1.40 1.40
CA HIS A 148 14.93 2.02 0.19
C HIS A 148 16.09 1.19 -0.39
N MET A 149 16.93 0.59 0.46
CA MET A 149 18.00 -0.29 -0.01
C MET A 149 17.45 -1.59 -0.60
N LEU A 150 16.38 -2.15 -0.04
CA LEU A 150 15.66 -3.28 -0.63
C LEU A 150 15.11 -2.91 -2.02
N TRP A 151 14.42 -1.78 -2.13
CA TRP A 151 13.89 -1.31 -3.42
C TRP A 151 15.00 -1.10 -4.46
N ARG A 152 16.11 -0.47 -4.06
CA ARG A 152 17.27 -0.26 -4.93
C ARG A 152 17.85 -1.58 -5.43
N SER A 153 17.94 -2.58 -4.56
CA SER A 153 18.46 -3.91 -4.91
C SER A 153 17.56 -4.60 -5.92
N ALA A 154 16.24 -4.55 -5.71
CA ALA A 154 15.26 -5.07 -6.66
C ALA A 154 15.31 -4.34 -8.01
N PHE A 155 15.43 -3.01 -8.00
CA PHE A 155 15.55 -2.21 -9.21
C PHE A 155 16.77 -2.58 -10.06
N HIS A 156 17.95 -2.75 -9.43
CA HIS A 156 19.16 -3.18 -10.13
C HIS A 156 19.03 -4.60 -10.69
N PHE A 157 18.50 -5.53 -9.90
CA PHE A 157 18.25 -6.90 -10.35
C PHE A 157 17.34 -6.95 -11.59
N MET A 158 16.24 -6.20 -11.58
CA MET A 158 15.34 -6.11 -12.74
C MET A 158 16.02 -5.46 -13.96
N LYS A 159 16.88 -4.46 -13.75
CA LYS A 159 17.63 -3.82 -14.83
C LYS A 159 18.64 -4.79 -15.47
N GLU A 160 19.26 -5.66 -14.69
CA GLU A 160 20.15 -6.72 -15.19
C GLU A 160 19.37 -7.76 -15.99
N LEU A 161 18.19 -8.17 -15.52
CA LEU A 161 17.31 -9.11 -16.24
C LEU A 161 16.74 -8.52 -17.55
N GLY A 162 16.43 -7.22 -17.56
CA GLY A 162 15.94 -6.51 -18.74
C GLY A 162 17.04 -6.13 -19.74
N GLY A 163 18.29 -6.51 -19.48
CA GLY A 163 19.43 -6.34 -20.36
C GLY A 163 19.51 -7.41 -21.46
N THR A 164 18.47 -7.50 -22.30
CA THR A 164 18.50 -8.10 -23.65
C THR A 164 17.68 -7.25 -24.60
#